data_AF-A0A151JUJ6-F1
#
_entry.id   AF-A0A151JUJ6-F1
#
_cell.length_a   1.000
_cell.length_b   1.000
_cell.length_c   1.000
_cell.angle_alpha   90.00
_cell.angle_beta   90.00
_cell.angle_gamma   90.00
#
_symmetry.space_group_name_H-M   'P 1'
#
loop_
_entity.id
_entity.type
_entity.pdbx_description
1 polymer ?
#
loop_
_entity_poly.entity_id
_entity_poly.type
_entity_poly.pdbx_seq_one_letter_code
_entity_poly.pdbx_strand_id
1 'polypeptide(L)'
;MSIPTFVDLQEFIVNKKFIVKEVAVLKQGTVLTHYIFTSPVPWKFLTRSDRSCASWLSAYHHGLRWEDEMCALQNVLKIYNWWLQNNF
;
A
#
# COMPACT_ATOMS: atom_id res chain seq x y z
N MET A 1 -13.44 16.86 20.93
CA MET A 1 -12.30 17.07 20.01
C MET A 1 -12.32 15.93 19.00
N SER A 2 -12.09 16.18 17.71
CA SER A 2 -11.94 15.11 16.74
C SER A 2 -10.64 14.34 17.02
N ILE A 3 -10.72 13.01 17.03
CA ILE A 3 -9.54 12.15 17.18
C ILE A 3 -8.84 12.08 15.80
N PRO A 4 -7.55 12.42 15.69
CA PRO A 4 -6.85 12.37 14.42
C PRO A 4 -6.71 10.93 13.92
N THR A 5 -6.87 10.75 12.62
CA THR A 5 -6.55 9.52 11.90
C THR A 5 -5.27 9.76 11.11
N PHE A 6 -4.28 8.90 11.29
CA PHE A 6 -3.03 8.91 10.53
C PHE A 6 -3.09 7.83 9.47
N VAL A 7 -2.65 8.17 8.26
CA VAL A 7 -2.60 7.25 7.12
C VAL A 7 -1.19 7.31 6.56
N ASP A 8 -0.56 6.14 6.47
CA ASP A 8 0.71 5.95 5.79
C ASP A 8 0.47 5.15 4.50
N LEU A 9 1.08 5.61 3.41
CA LEU A 9 0.96 4.99 2.10
C LEU A 9 2.37 4.68 1.58
N GLN A 10 2.56 3.43 1.18
CA GLN A 10 3.80 3.01 0.57
C GLN A 10 3.57 2.60 -0.87
N GLU A 11 4.53 2.90 -1.74
CA GLU A 11 4.33 2.86 -3.17
C GLU A 11 5.56 2.40 -3.96
N PHE A 12 5.29 1.98 -5.18
CA PHE A 12 6.26 1.81 -6.25
C PHE A 12 5.94 2.76 -7.40
N ILE A 13 6.97 3.18 -8.14
CA ILE A 13 6.79 3.93 -9.39
C ILE A 13 7.04 2.98 -10.56
N VAL A 14 6.03 2.77 -11.40
CA VAL A 14 6.13 1.97 -12.63
C VAL A 14 5.65 2.79 -13.80
N ASN A 15 6.44 2.89 -14.87
CA ASN A 15 6.09 3.70 -16.04
C ASN A 15 5.65 5.12 -15.65
N LYS A 16 6.32 5.72 -14.66
CA LYS A 16 6.00 7.04 -14.07
C LYS A 16 4.60 7.14 -13.42
N LYS A 17 3.95 6.01 -13.16
CA LYS A 17 2.69 5.95 -12.41
C LYS A 17 2.96 5.42 -11.01
N PHE A 18 2.28 6.02 -10.05
CA PHE A 18 2.28 5.59 -8.66
C PHE A 18 1.40 4.36 -8.49
N ILE A 19 1.95 3.32 -7.88
CA ILE A 19 1.28 2.08 -7.57
C ILE A 19 1.39 1.88 -6.07
N VAL A 20 0.27 2.05 -5.37
CA VAL A 20 0.20 1.83 -3.91
C VAL A 20 0.42 0.34 -3.63
N LYS A 21 1.38 0.05 -2.75
CA LYS A 21 1.74 -1.28 -2.28
C LYS A 21 1.26 -1.55 -0.86
N GLU A 22 1.22 -0.54 -0.01
CA GLU A 22 0.78 -0.68 1.37
C GLU A 22 -0.09 0.51 1.79
N VAL A 23 -1.06 0.23 2.67
CA VAL A 23 -1.72 1.25 3.47
C VAL A 23 -1.75 0.83 4.92
N ALA A 24 -1.31 1.73 5.81
CA ALA A 24 -1.47 1.60 7.24
C ALA A 24 -2.33 2.76 7.76
N VAL A 25 -3.38 2.43 8.52
CA VAL A 25 -4.25 3.42 9.15
C VAL A 25 -4.18 3.27 10.65
N LEU A 26 -3.81 4.35 11.33
CA LEU A 26 -3.70 4.44 12.78
C LEU A 26 -4.71 5.46 13.30
N LYS A 27 -5.49 5.09 14.31
CA LYS A 27 -6.36 6.02 15.02
C LYS A 27 -6.27 5.73 16.51
N GLN A 28 -6.14 6.78 17.32
CA GLN A 28 -6.05 6.65 18.78
C GLN A 28 -4.94 5.69 19.25
N GLY A 29 -3.79 5.66 18.56
CA GLY A 29 -2.68 4.76 18.90
C GLY A 29 -2.92 3.28 18.59
N THR A 30 -4.05 2.92 17.97
CA THR A 30 -4.35 1.56 17.53
C THR A 30 -4.26 1.46 16.01
N VAL A 31 -3.57 0.43 15.50
CA VAL A 31 -3.55 0.12 14.06
C VAL A 31 -4.92 -0.43 13.70
N LEU A 32 -5.71 0.38 13.00
CA LEU A 32 -7.05 -0.01 12.55
C LEU A 32 -6.96 -0.96 11.37
N THR A 33 -6.00 -0.72 10.48
CA THR A 33 -5.76 -1.59 9.35
C THR A 33 -4.34 -1.47 8.84
N HIS A 34 -3.81 -2.58 8.34
CA HIS A 34 -2.53 -2.65 7.66
C HIS A 34 -2.69 -3.66 6.52
N TYR A 35 -2.63 -3.16 5.28
CA TYR A 35 -2.82 -3.97 4.10
C TYR A 35 -1.67 -3.82 3.12
N ILE A 36 -1.19 -4.96 2.63
CA ILE A 36 -0.22 -5.05 1.54
C ILE A 36 -0.93 -5.58 0.30
N PHE A 37 -0.92 -4.79 -0.77
CA PHE A 37 -1.59 -5.07 -2.03
C PHE A 37 -0.72 -5.91 -2.97
N THR A 38 -1.38 -6.75 -3.76
CA THR A 38 -0.74 -7.42 -4.90
C THR A 38 -0.36 -6.37 -5.95
N SER A 39 0.88 -6.43 -6.45
CA SER A 39 1.32 -5.54 -7.51
C SER A 39 0.57 -5.87 -8.81
N PRO A 40 -0.11 -4.89 -9.45
CA PRO A 40 -0.96 -5.15 -10.62
C PRO A 40 -0.16 -5.51 -11.88
N VAL A 41 1.15 -5.23 -11.88
CA VAL A 41 2.04 -5.50 -13.01
C VAL A 41 3.00 -6.64 -12.65
N PRO A 42 2.92 -7.79 -13.34
CA PRO A 42 3.89 -8.86 -13.15
C PRO A 42 5.33 -8.39 -13.37
N TRP A 43 6.27 -8.84 -12.54
CA TRP A 43 7.68 -8.42 -12.56
C TRP A 43 8.33 -8.48 -13.96
N LYS A 44 7.98 -9.52 -14.73
CA LYS A 44 8.47 -9.74 -16.10
C LYS A 44 8.11 -8.61 -17.08
N PHE A 45 7.05 -7.85 -16.81
CA PHE A 45 6.61 -6.74 -17.65
C PHE A 45 7.18 -5.39 -17.22
N LEU A 46 7.87 -5.33 -16.09
CA LEU A 46 8.56 -4.12 -15.66
C LEU A 46 9.77 -3.83 -16.55
N THR A 47 10.00 -2.54 -16.80
CA THR A 47 11.23 -2.07 -17.44
C THR A 47 12.44 -2.32 -16.54
N ARG A 48 13.65 -2.27 -17.10
CA ARG A 48 14.88 -2.40 -16.30
C ARG A 48 14.97 -1.35 -15.19
N SER A 49 14.58 -0.11 -15.47
CA SER A 49 14.58 0.97 -14.48
C SER A 49 13.56 0.72 -13.36
N ASP A 50 12.35 0.29 -13.70
CA ASP A 50 11.31 0.00 -12.71
C ASP A 50 11.76 -1.15 -11.79
N ARG A 51 12.38 -2.21 -12.35
CA ARG A 51 12.93 -3.31 -11.55
C ARG A 51 14.04 -2.86 -10.61
N SER A 52 14.96 -2.02 -11.08
CA SER A 52 16.02 -1.49 -10.22
C SER A 52 15.45 -0.66 -9.07
N CYS A 53 14.46 0.20 -9.35
CA CYS A 53 13.77 0.99 -8.34
C CYS A 53 13.05 0.10 -7.32
N ALA A 54 12.25 -0.85 -7.81
CA ALA A 54 11.53 -1.80 -6.95
C ALA A 54 12.48 -2.63 -6.09
N SER A 55 13.57 -3.16 -6.66
CA SER A 55 14.59 -3.91 -5.90
C SER A 55 15.25 -3.06 -4.82
N TRP A 56 15.56 -1.79 -5.12
CA TRP A 56 16.15 -0.88 -4.14
C TRP A 56 15.19 -0.60 -2.99
N LEU A 57 13.92 -0.30 -3.31
CA LEU A 57 12.86 -0.06 -2.33
C LEU A 57 12.64 -1.28 -1.43
N SER A 58 12.58 -2.48 -2.02
CA SER A 58 12.46 -3.74 -1.28
C SER A 58 13.63 -4.00 -0.34
N ALA A 59 14.87 -3.71 -0.77
CA ALA A 59 16.06 -4.00 0.01
C ALA A 59 16.36 -2.97 1.10
N TYR A 60 16.02 -1.70 0.88
CA TYR A 60 16.56 -0.59 1.69
C TYR A 60 15.54 0.34 2.32
N HIS A 61 14.29 0.37 1.85
CA HIS A 61 13.29 1.29 2.39
C HIS A 61 12.33 0.61 3.36
N HIS A 62 11.76 -0.53 2.96
CA HIS A 62 10.58 -1.02 3.66
C HIS A 62 10.42 -2.54 3.74
N GLY A 63 11.36 -3.30 3.16
CA GLY A 63 11.36 -4.76 3.28
C GLY A 63 10.25 -5.50 2.52
N LEU A 64 9.24 -4.78 1.97
CA LEU A 64 8.24 -5.36 1.08
C LEU A 64 8.83 -5.68 -0.29
N ARG A 65 8.69 -6.94 -0.70
CA ARG A 65 9.04 -7.41 -2.03
C ARG A 65 7.93 -7.06 -3.01
N TRP A 66 8.29 -6.98 -4.29
CA TRP A 66 7.34 -6.75 -5.36
C TRP A 66 6.17 -7.76 -5.37
N GLU A 67 6.48 -9.02 -5.08
CA GLU A 67 5.56 -10.16 -5.12
C GLU A 67 4.90 -10.47 -3.77
N ASP A 68 5.12 -9.64 -2.74
CA ASP A 68 4.43 -9.85 -1.48
C ASP A 68 2.93 -9.56 -1.65
N GLU A 69 2.09 -10.44 -1.12
CA GLU A 69 0.64 -10.35 -1.20
C GLU A 69 0.03 -10.70 0.15
N MET A 70 -0.78 -9.80 0.72
CA MET A 70 -1.63 -10.10 1.88
C MET A 70 -3.11 -9.87 1.60
N CYS A 71 -3.47 -9.10 0.58
CA CYS A 71 -4.76 -8.43 0.57
C CYS A 71 -5.49 -8.49 -0.78
N ALA A 72 -6.64 -9.17 -0.79
CA ALA A 72 -7.58 -9.16 -1.92
C ALA A 72 -8.41 -7.86 -1.95
N LEU A 73 -8.91 -7.47 -3.13
CA LEU A 73 -9.76 -6.29 -3.37
C LEU A 73 -10.94 -6.17 -2.39
N GLN A 74 -11.46 -7.29 -1.89
CA GLN A 74 -12.53 -7.34 -0.89
C GLN A 74 -12.19 -6.58 0.41
N ASN A 75 -10.92 -6.56 0.80
CA ASN A 75 -10.46 -5.83 1.98
C ASN A 75 -10.32 -4.33 1.73
N VAL A 76 -10.05 -3.90 0.49
CA VAL A 76 -10.10 -2.48 0.09
C VAL A 76 -11.52 -1.95 0.25
N LEU A 77 -12.53 -2.72 -0.19
CA LEU A 77 -13.93 -2.35 -0.01
C LEU A 77 -14.32 -2.22 1.46
N LYS A 78 -13.75 -3.05 2.35
CA LYS A 78 -13.95 -2.90 3.81
C LYS A 78 -13.40 -1.58 4.33
N ILE A 79 -12.22 -1.14 3.89
CA ILE A 79 -11.67 0.18 4.27
C ILE A 79 -12.57 1.29 3.79
N TYR A 80 -12.97 1.24 2.52
CA TYR A 80 -13.79 2.28 1.92
C TYR A 80 -15.12 2.43 2.68
N ASN A 81 -15.79 1.31 2.96
CA ASN A 81 -17.02 1.29 3.74
C ASN A 81 -16.80 1.76 5.19
N TRP A 82 -15.72 1.32 5.85
CA TRP A 82 -15.36 1.80 7.18
C TRP A 82 -15.14 3.32 7.18
N TRP A 83 -14.40 3.84 6.19
CA TRP A 83 -14.11 5.26 6.07
C TRP A 83 -15.40 6.07 5.91
N LEU A 84 -16.30 5.63 5.02
CA LEU A 84 -17.60 6.27 4.83
C LEU A 84 -18.41 6.33 6.13
N GLN A 85 -18.46 5.24 6.89
CA GLN A 85 -19.23 5.17 8.15
C GLN A 85 -18.65 6.00 9.29
N ASN A 86 -17.34 6.26 9.28
CA ASN A 86 -16.63 6.85 10.43
C ASN A 86 -16.21 8.31 10.21
N ASN A 87 -16.37 8.84 9.00
CA ASN A 87 -15.94 10.19 8.64
C ASN A 87 -17.01 11.04 7.92
N PHE A 88 -18.17 10.46 7.57
CA PHE A 88 -19.36 11.16 7.06
C PHE A 88 -20.59 10.69 7.83
#